data_AF-A0A7H1MZ70-F1
#
_entry.id   AF-A0A7H1MZ70-F1
#
_cell.length_a   1.000
_cell.length_b   1.000
_cell.length_c   1.000
_cell.angle_alpha   90.00
_cell.angle_beta   90.00
_cell.angle_gamma   90.00
#
_symmetry.space_group_name_H-M   'P 1'
#
loop_
_entity.id
_entity.type
_entity.pdbx_description
1 polymer ?
#
loop_
_entity_poly.entity_id
_entity_poly.type
_entity_poly.pdbx_seq_one_letter_code
_entity_poly.pdbx_strand_id
1 'polypeptide(L)'
;MFGQWVPEAVGGRKEIVVAMDWTDFDADGQATLALNLVTGHGRATPLLWLTMLKAELAGQRNAIEDACLGRLAGVLPAGTTATILADRGFGDRKLFDYLTKLGFAYVIRFRGDIRVDAAGCQRRSNSGPL
;
A
#
# COMPACT_ATOMS: atom_id res chain seq x y z
N MET A 1 -5.47 13.56 -14.73
CA MET A 1 -5.78 13.99 -13.34
C MET A 1 -4.62 13.68 -12.39
N PHE A 2 -4.29 12.42 -12.09
CA PHE A 2 -3.25 12.11 -11.09
C PHE A 2 -1.81 12.54 -11.43
N GLY A 3 -1.48 12.70 -12.71
CA GLY A 3 -0.13 13.09 -13.14
C GLY A 3 0.29 14.53 -12.79
N GLN A 4 -0.66 15.39 -12.37
CA GLN A 4 -0.37 16.73 -11.85
C GLN A 4 -0.54 16.78 -10.33
N TRP A 5 -1.62 16.18 -9.82
CA TRP A 5 -1.93 16.14 -8.39
C TRP A 5 -0.87 15.43 -7.54
N VAL A 6 -0.40 14.25 -7.97
CA VAL A 6 0.57 13.49 -7.15
C VAL A 6 1.89 14.26 -6.99
N PRO A 7 2.49 14.82 -8.07
CA PRO A 7 3.65 15.68 -7.92
C PRO A 7 3.43 16.89 -7.01
N GLU A 8 2.28 17.55 -7.10
CA GLU A 8 1.93 18.70 -6.27
C GLU A 8 1.83 18.32 -4.79
N ALA A 9 1.10 17.23 -4.47
CA ALA A 9 0.93 16.74 -3.10
C ALA A 9 2.25 16.26 -2.48
N VAL A 10 3.08 15.55 -3.26
CA VAL A 10 4.42 15.12 -2.85
C VAL A 10 5.35 16.31 -2.66
N GLY A 11 5.24 17.34 -3.51
CA GLY A 11 6.05 18.55 -3.45
C GLY A 11 7.55 18.23 -3.57
N GLY A 12 8.38 18.93 -2.79
CA GLY A 12 9.84 18.75 -2.80
C GLY A 12 10.38 17.55 -2.02
N ARG A 13 9.51 16.66 -1.51
CA ARG A 13 9.92 15.52 -0.66
C ARG A 13 10.67 14.48 -1.50
N LYS A 14 11.82 14.03 -1.01
CA LYS A 14 12.60 12.96 -1.63
C LYS A 14 12.23 11.58 -1.12
N GLU A 15 11.75 11.50 0.11
CA GLU A 15 11.30 10.27 0.73
C GLU A 15 9.88 10.45 1.23
N ILE A 16 9.01 9.50 0.91
CA ILE A 16 7.62 9.52 1.35
C ILE A 16 7.19 8.16 1.89
N VAL A 17 6.22 8.18 2.80
CA VAL A 17 5.50 6.99 3.23
C VAL A 17 4.08 7.09 2.68
N VAL A 18 3.62 6.02 2.06
CA VAL A 18 2.28 5.92 1.47
C VAL A 18 1.53 4.79 2.15
N ALA A 19 0.46 5.13 2.85
CA ALA A 19 -0.47 4.15 3.41
C ALA A 19 -1.36 3.60 2.28
N MET A 20 -1.48 2.29 2.21
CA MET A 20 -2.35 1.57 1.29
C MET A 20 -3.40 0.81 2.10
N ASP A 21 -4.67 1.15 1.88
CA ASP A 21 -5.78 0.55 2.61
C ASP A 21 -7.02 0.38 1.74
N TRP A 22 -7.77 -0.68 2.03
CA TRP A 22 -9.11 -0.88 1.50
C TRP A 22 -10.13 -0.45 2.55
N THR A 23 -11.11 0.33 2.13
CA THR A 23 -12.27 0.72 2.94
C THR A 23 -13.54 0.18 2.29
N ASP A 24 -14.33 -0.59 3.05
CA ASP A 24 -15.62 -1.12 2.60
C ASP A 24 -16.75 -0.14 2.95
N PHE A 25 -17.62 0.12 1.98
CA PHE A 25 -18.86 0.89 2.13
C PHE A 25 -20.04 -0.06 1.94
N ASP A 26 -20.34 -0.84 2.99
CA ASP A 26 -21.28 -1.96 2.92
C ASP A 26 -22.70 -1.55 2.56
N ALA A 27 -23.15 -0.37 3.03
CA ALA A 27 -24.48 0.17 2.70
C ALA A 27 -24.68 0.40 1.20
N ASP A 28 -23.59 0.73 0.50
CA ASP A 28 -23.58 1.04 -0.94
C ASP A 28 -23.07 -0.14 -1.79
N GLY A 29 -22.67 -1.24 -1.16
CA GLY A 29 -22.06 -2.38 -1.84
C GLY A 29 -20.76 -2.01 -2.56
N GLN A 30 -20.01 -1.04 -2.05
CA GLN A 30 -18.78 -0.53 -2.66
C GLN A 30 -17.55 -0.81 -1.81
N ALA A 31 -16.39 -0.78 -2.44
CA ALA A 31 -15.10 -0.79 -1.78
C ALA A 31 -14.16 0.21 -2.46
N THR A 32 -13.35 0.89 -1.67
CA THR A 32 -12.36 1.87 -2.15
C THR A 32 -10.97 1.42 -1.75
N LEU A 33 -10.06 1.34 -2.71
CA LEU A 33 -8.63 1.27 -2.46
C LEU A 33 -8.09 2.70 -2.42
N ALA A 34 -7.39 3.07 -1.35
CA ALA A 34 -6.76 4.37 -1.20
C ALA A 34 -5.24 4.24 -1.01
N LEU A 35 -4.50 5.14 -1.64
CA LEU A 35 -3.07 5.37 -1.45
C LEU A 35 -2.89 6.78 -0.93
N ASN A 36 -2.53 6.90 0.36
CA ASN A 36 -2.50 8.15 1.09
C ASN A 36 -1.08 8.50 1.52
N LEU A 37 -0.60 9.70 1.19
CA LEU A 37 0.65 10.25 1.70
C LEU A 37 0.55 10.49 3.21
N VAL A 38 1.41 9.84 3.98
CA VAL A 38 1.51 10.07 5.42
C VAL A 38 2.36 11.32 5.67
N THR A 39 1.79 12.31 6.38
CA THR A 39 2.51 13.54 6.75
C THR A 39 2.83 13.58 8.25
N GLY A 40 3.92 14.25 8.63
CA GLY A 40 4.40 14.29 10.02
C GLY A 40 3.43 14.91 11.03
N HIS A 41 2.40 15.62 10.57
CA HIS A 41 1.39 16.28 11.39
C HIS A 41 0.16 15.39 11.66
N GLY A 42 0.23 14.09 11.37
CA GLY A 42 -0.82 13.12 11.63
C GLY A 42 -1.98 13.13 10.63
N ARG A 43 -1.89 13.93 9.55
CA ARG A 43 -2.85 13.92 8.44
C ARG A 43 -2.33 13.07 7.30
N ALA A 44 -3.23 12.27 6.71
CA ALA A 44 -2.97 11.54 5.49
C ALA A 44 -3.60 12.29 4.30
N THR A 45 -2.81 12.56 3.26
CA THR A 45 -3.27 13.25 2.05
C THR A 45 -3.48 12.24 0.93
N PRO A 46 -4.70 12.09 0.37
CA PRO A 46 -4.94 11.15 -0.71
C PRO A 46 -4.09 11.45 -1.95
N LEU A 47 -3.37 10.44 -2.46
CA LEU A 47 -2.62 10.53 -3.72
C LEU A 47 -3.40 9.89 -4.86
N LEU A 48 -3.95 8.70 -4.62
CA LEU A 48 -4.76 7.92 -5.56
C LEU A 48 -5.86 7.21 -4.79
N TRP A 49 -7.03 7.08 -5.41
CA TRP A 49 -8.07 6.20 -4.92
C TRP A 49 -8.89 5.64 -6.08
N LEU A 50 -9.49 4.48 -5.86
CA LEU A 50 -10.40 3.87 -6.82
C LEU A 50 -11.53 3.18 -6.06
N THR A 51 -12.77 3.58 -6.35
CA THR A 51 -14.00 2.99 -5.80
C THR A 51 -14.67 2.13 -6.87
N MET A 52 -15.15 0.95 -6.48
CA MET A 52 -15.90 0.04 -7.35
C MET A 52 -16.94 -0.74 -6.56
N LEU A 53 -17.86 -1.39 -7.28
CA LEU A 53 -18.82 -2.30 -6.67
C LEU A 53 -18.09 -3.56 -6.16
N LYS A 54 -18.47 -4.04 -4.97
CA LYS A 54 -17.90 -5.27 -4.39
C LYS A 54 -18.11 -6.49 -5.28
N ALA A 55 -19.21 -6.50 -6.05
CA ALA A 55 -19.49 -7.54 -7.04
C ALA A 55 -18.45 -7.56 -8.18
N GLU A 56 -17.95 -6.41 -8.61
CA GLU A 56 -16.92 -6.29 -9.66
C GLU A 56 -15.52 -6.57 -9.12
N LEU A 57 -15.28 -6.25 -7.84
CA LEU A 57 -14.01 -6.50 -7.14
C LEU A 57 -13.72 -7.99 -6.93
N ALA A 58 -14.75 -8.85 -6.93
CA ALA A 58 -14.61 -10.28 -6.70
C ALA A 58 -13.59 -10.90 -7.68
N GLY A 59 -12.49 -11.43 -7.14
CA GLY A 59 -11.40 -12.03 -7.93
C GLY A 59 -10.45 -11.04 -8.62
N GLN A 60 -10.68 -9.72 -8.53
CA GLN A 60 -9.86 -8.69 -9.19
C GLN A 60 -9.00 -7.87 -8.23
N ARG A 61 -9.13 -8.09 -6.92
CA ARG A 61 -8.47 -7.28 -5.88
C ARG A 61 -6.98 -7.06 -6.13
N ASN A 62 -6.21 -8.13 -6.35
CA ASN A 62 -4.77 -8.03 -6.62
C ASN A 62 -4.47 -7.24 -7.91
N ALA A 63 -5.27 -7.41 -8.96
CA ALA A 63 -5.07 -6.69 -10.22
C ALA A 63 -5.33 -5.17 -10.05
N ILE A 64 -6.31 -4.81 -9.22
CA ILE A 64 -6.58 -3.41 -8.86
C ILE A 64 -5.44 -2.83 -8.03
N GLU A 65 -4.95 -3.58 -7.04
CA GLU A 65 -3.80 -3.20 -6.23
C GLU A 65 -2.56 -2.95 -7.10
N ASP A 66 -2.24 -3.88 -8.00
CA ASP A 66 -1.13 -3.77 -8.95
C ASP A 66 -1.30 -2.54 -9.87
N ALA A 67 -2.51 -2.33 -10.41
CA ALA A 67 -2.79 -1.19 -11.27
C ALA A 67 -2.61 0.16 -10.55
N CYS A 68 -3.08 0.25 -9.31
CA CYS A 68 -2.92 1.46 -8.48
C CYS A 68 -1.45 1.71 -8.11
N LEU A 69 -0.70 0.67 -7.75
CA LEU A 69 0.73 0.77 -7.43
C LEU A 69 1.56 1.13 -8.66
N GLY A 70 1.30 0.49 -9.80
CA GLY A 70 1.94 0.82 -11.07
C GLY A 70 1.62 2.25 -11.50
N ARG A 71 0.37 2.71 -11.28
CA ARG A 71 0.01 4.10 -11.53
C ARG A 71 0.76 5.05 -10.62
N LEU A 72 0.87 4.76 -9.31
CA LEU A 72 1.64 5.56 -8.36
C LEU A 72 3.09 5.70 -8.82
N ALA A 73 3.75 4.59 -9.12
CA ALA A 73 5.13 4.58 -9.61
C ALA A 73 5.31 5.45 -10.86
N GLY A 74 4.36 5.38 -11.79
CA GLY A 74 4.41 6.15 -13.04
C GLY A 74 4.15 7.65 -12.89
N VAL A 75 3.59 8.12 -11.77
CA VAL A 75 3.28 9.55 -11.55
C VAL A 75 4.09 10.20 -10.42
N LEU A 76 4.93 9.44 -9.72
CA LEU A 76 5.81 10.00 -8.70
C LEU A 76 6.88 10.92 -9.33
N PRO A 77 7.21 12.06 -8.69
CA PRO A 77 8.30 12.90 -9.16
C PRO A 77 9.63 12.17 -9.21
N ALA A 78 10.45 12.48 -10.20
CA ALA A 78 11.77 11.87 -10.36
C ALA A 78 12.65 12.04 -9.11
N GLY A 79 13.32 10.96 -8.71
CA GLY A 79 14.16 10.92 -7.51
C GLY A 79 13.40 10.88 -6.19
N THR A 80 12.09 10.59 -6.21
CA THR A 80 11.29 10.30 -5.02
C THR A 80 11.33 8.80 -4.73
N THR A 81 11.70 8.41 -3.51
CA THR A 81 11.55 7.04 -3.02
C THR A 81 10.30 6.93 -2.15
N ALA A 82 9.50 5.89 -2.37
CA ALA A 82 8.28 5.65 -1.59
C ALA A 82 8.38 4.34 -0.80
N THR A 83 7.92 4.40 0.45
CA THR A 83 7.71 3.22 1.30
C THR A 83 6.21 2.96 1.42
N ILE A 84 5.75 1.79 1.01
CA ILE A 84 4.34 1.38 1.13
C ILE A 84 4.09 0.80 2.52
N LEU A 85 3.18 1.42 3.25
CA LEU A 85 2.68 0.94 4.54
C LEU A 85 1.32 0.27 4.30
N ALA A 86 1.22 -1.03 4.57
CA ALA A 86 -0.05 -1.76 4.41
C ALA A 86 -0.29 -2.75 5.56
N ASP A 87 -1.53 -3.16 5.72
CA ASP A 87 -1.90 -4.15 6.73
C ASP A 87 -1.89 -5.60 6.20
N ARG A 88 -2.34 -6.53 7.03
CA ARG A 88 -2.34 -7.97 6.76
C ARG A 88 -3.24 -8.40 5.61
N GLY A 89 -4.17 -7.55 5.17
CA GLY A 89 -5.03 -7.82 4.01
C GLY A 89 -4.28 -7.85 2.68
N PHE A 90 -3.03 -7.37 2.67
CA PHE A 90 -2.19 -7.23 1.48
C PHE A 90 -0.99 -8.20 1.46
N GLY A 91 -0.75 -8.96 2.52
CA GLY A 91 0.50 -9.71 2.73
C GLY A 91 0.64 -11.01 1.93
N ASP A 92 0.47 -10.98 0.61
CA ASP A 92 0.78 -12.12 -0.28
C ASP A 92 2.20 -12.02 -0.90
N ARG A 93 2.77 -13.16 -1.31
CA ARG A 93 4.13 -13.20 -1.87
C ARG A 93 4.26 -12.40 -3.17
N LYS A 94 3.20 -12.33 -3.98
CA LYS A 94 3.22 -11.68 -5.29
C LYS A 94 3.29 -10.17 -5.14
N LEU A 95 2.64 -9.61 -4.13
CA LEU A 95 2.71 -8.18 -3.84
C LEU A 95 4.14 -7.75 -3.49
N PHE A 96 4.88 -8.53 -2.68
CA PHE A 96 6.26 -8.19 -2.35
C PHE A 96 7.17 -8.17 -3.57
N ASP A 97 7.02 -9.16 -4.45
CA ASP A 97 7.78 -9.23 -5.71
C ASP A 97 7.43 -8.02 -6.61
N TYR A 98 6.15 -7.64 -6.66
CA TYR A 98 5.69 -6.50 -7.44
C TYR A 98 6.16 -5.15 -6.90
N LEU A 99 6.10 -4.94 -5.57
CA LEU A 99 6.62 -3.74 -4.91
C LEU A 99 8.12 -3.59 -5.15
N THR A 100 8.87 -4.70 -5.05
CA THR A 100 10.31 -4.72 -5.35
C THR A 100 10.58 -4.37 -6.81
N LYS A 101 9.80 -4.92 -7.75
CA LYS A 101 9.90 -4.60 -9.18
C LYS A 101 9.65 -3.11 -9.47
N LEU A 102 8.73 -2.48 -8.74
CA LEU A 102 8.44 -1.05 -8.87
C LEU A 102 9.46 -0.15 -8.15
N GLY A 103 10.40 -0.72 -7.40
CA GLY A 103 11.40 0.02 -6.62
C GLY A 103 10.86 0.63 -5.33
N PHE A 104 9.72 0.12 -4.82
CA PHE A 104 9.16 0.55 -3.55
C PHE A 104 9.75 -0.24 -2.38
N ALA A 105 10.13 0.48 -1.32
CA ALA A 105 10.28 -0.12 -0.01
C ALA A 105 8.89 -0.43 0.58
N TYR A 106 8.82 -1.30 1.58
CA TYR A 106 7.54 -1.63 2.21
C TYR A 106 7.66 -1.97 3.69
N VAL A 107 6.60 -1.67 4.43
CA VAL A 107 6.35 -2.10 5.81
C VAL A 107 4.95 -2.69 5.83
N ILE A 108 4.84 -4.01 5.88
CA ILE A 108 3.55 -4.72 5.81
C ILE A 108 3.38 -5.56 7.07
N ARG A 109 2.26 -5.34 7.77
CA ARG A 109 1.95 -6.07 9.01
C ARG A 109 1.44 -7.48 8.69
N PHE A 110 2.10 -8.51 9.19
CA PHE A 110 1.64 -9.91 9.08
C PHE A 110 0.75 -10.35 10.25
N ARG A 111 -0.11 -11.36 10.04
CA ARG A 111 -0.69 -12.15 11.15
C ARG A 111 0.38 -13.09 11.71
N GLY A 112 0.30 -13.40 13.00
CA GLY A 112 1.30 -14.21 13.73
C GLY A 112 1.42 -15.68 13.30
N ASP A 113 0.59 -16.14 12.37
CA ASP A 113 0.59 -17.48 11.78
C ASP A 113 1.43 -17.59 10.49
N ILE A 114 2.00 -16.48 10.00
CA ILE A 114 2.81 -16.44 8.78
C ILE A 114 4.29 -16.71 9.11
N ARG A 115 4.87 -17.72 8.47
CA ARG A 115 6.31 -18.05 8.58
C ARG A 115 7.13 -17.11 7.70
N VAL A 116 7.82 -16.17 8.32
CA VAL A 116 8.84 -15.33 7.67
C VAL A 116 10.20 -15.97 7.91
N ASP A 117 10.91 -16.32 6.84
CA ASP A 117 12.29 -16.79 6.90
C ASP A 117 13.17 -15.78 6.16
N ALA A 118 14.24 -15.33 6.81
CA ALA A 118 15.21 -14.41 6.24
C ALA A 118 16.60 -14.91 6.65
N ALA A 119 17.45 -15.15 5.65
CA ALA A 119 18.82 -15.59 5.89
C ALA A 119 19.56 -14.54 6.74
N GLY A 120 19.86 -14.89 7.99
CA GLY A 120 20.59 -14.03 8.93
C GLY A 120 19.74 -13.23 9.92
N CYS A 121 18.41 -13.35 9.93
CA CYS A 121 17.57 -12.70 10.95
C CYS A 121 17.36 -13.56 12.19
N GLN A 122 17.46 -12.96 13.38
CA GLN A 122 17.08 -13.61 14.64
C GLN A 122 15.56 -13.74 14.75
N ARG A 123 15.10 -14.96 15.05
CA ARG A 123 13.70 -15.26 15.38
C ARG A 123 13.28 -14.54 16.65
N ARG A 124 12.13 -13.88 16.63
CA ARG A 124 11.37 -13.54 17.84
C ARG A 124 10.00 -14.19 17.76
N SER A 125 9.82 -15.27 18.49
CA SER A 125 8.48 -15.78 18.80
C SER A 125 7.89 -14.92 19.91
N ASN A 126 6.70 -14.39 19.69
CA ASN A 126 5.98 -13.66 20.73
C ASN A 126 5.42 -14.70 21.72
N SER A 127 6.10 -14.90 22.84
CA SER A 127 5.58 -15.63 24.00
C SER A 127 4.92 -14.63 24.94
N GLY A 128 3.68 -14.24 24.62
CA GLY A 128 2.80 -13.51 25.53
C GLY A 128 1.82 -14.49 26.19
N PRO A 129 1.48 -14.33 27.49
CA PRO A 129 0.76 -15.34 28.26
C PRO A 129 -0.70 -15.49 27.82
N LEU A 130 -1.21 -16.70 28.04
CA LEU A 130 -2.60 -17.15 27.84
C LEU A 130 -3.63 -16.26 28.54
#